data_AF-A0A7C1PRP3-F1
#
_entry.id   AF-A0A7C1PRP3-F1
#
_cell.length_a   1.000
_cell.length_b   1.000
_cell.length_c   1.000
_cell.angle_alpha   90.00
_cell.angle_beta   90.00
_cell.angle_gamma   90.00
#
_symmetry.space_group_name_H-M   'P 1'
#
loop_
_entity.id
_entity.type
_entity.pdbx_description
1 polymer ?
#
loop_
_entity_poly.entity_id
_entity_poly.type
_entity_poly.pdbx_seq_one_letter_code
_entity_poly.pdbx_strand_id
1 'polypeptide(L)'
;MRVLVTGGAGYVGSFTVRHLLTQGHTVTVFDNLSTGHRRAVPAECLVVGDLRDADQIDQLLIVGRIEAVVHFAARCQVAESVRDPAGYYVNNLLYSLQLLERCRRNGVNIFVFSSSCAVYGVPQQVPIAEEAPLAPIQAYGRTKLALEYALRDYAAAYGLAAVALRYFNAAGAAPDGSLGEDHEPETHLIPRVLRAALGREAAVEIFGTDYPTADGTCVRDYVHVEDLAAAHALALQHAQAGQFLAYNVGLGNMGEAAAEAVPALTEAM
;
A
#
# COMPACT_ATOMS: atom_id res chain seq x y z
N MET A 1 15.34 -10.64 -10.04
CA MET A 1 15.41 -11.01 -8.60
C MET A 1 14.30 -11.99 -8.27
N ARG A 2 14.45 -12.76 -7.19
CA ARG A 2 13.41 -13.59 -6.55
C ARG A 2 12.74 -12.76 -5.46
N VAL A 3 11.51 -12.31 -5.71
CA VAL A 3 10.82 -11.30 -4.91
C VAL A 3 9.63 -11.93 -4.21
N LEU A 4 9.55 -11.77 -2.89
CA LEU A 4 8.37 -12.09 -2.11
C LEU A 4 7.46 -10.86 -2.05
N VAL A 5 6.22 -10.99 -2.52
CA VAL A 5 5.20 -9.94 -2.42
C VAL A 5 4.15 -10.38 -1.43
N THR A 6 4.21 -9.84 -0.21
CA THR A 6 3.18 -10.13 0.80
C THR A 6 1.98 -9.22 0.58
N GLY A 7 0.75 -9.73 0.66
CA GLY A 7 -0.45 -8.95 0.31
C GLY A 7 -0.60 -8.72 -1.20
N GLY A 8 0.11 -9.54 -2.00
CA GLY A 8 0.17 -9.38 -3.45
C GLY A 8 -1.12 -9.78 -4.18
N ALA A 9 -2.09 -10.41 -3.52
CA ALA A 9 -3.40 -10.68 -4.09
C ALA A 9 -4.41 -9.54 -3.84
N GLY A 10 -4.02 -8.49 -3.12
CA GLY A 10 -4.80 -7.27 -2.94
C GLY A 10 -4.68 -6.31 -4.13
N TYR A 11 -5.33 -5.14 -4.02
CA TYR A 11 -5.42 -4.16 -5.11
C TYR A 11 -4.04 -3.69 -5.61
N VAL A 12 -3.30 -2.84 -4.88
CA VAL A 12 -1.98 -2.34 -5.35
C VAL A 12 -0.95 -3.48 -5.52
N GLY A 13 -1.03 -4.48 -4.64
CA GLY A 13 -0.13 -5.63 -4.67
C GLY A 13 -0.19 -6.42 -5.98
N SER A 14 -1.40 -6.67 -6.51
CA SER A 14 -1.58 -7.45 -7.74
C SER A 14 -1.04 -6.74 -8.98
N PHE A 15 -1.19 -5.41 -9.06
CA PHE A 15 -0.58 -4.61 -10.12
C PHE A 15 0.94 -4.65 -10.02
N THR A 16 1.49 -4.58 -8.80
CA THR A 16 2.94 -4.67 -8.57
C THR A 16 3.48 -6.05 -8.94
N VAL A 17 2.76 -7.14 -8.60
CA VAL A 17 3.10 -8.51 -9.02
C VAL A 17 3.17 -8.60 -10.54
N ARG A 18 2.14 -8.11 -11.23
CA ARG A 18 2.11 -8.09 -12.70
C ARG A 18 3.31 -7.32 -13.27
N HIS A 19 3.60 -6.13 -12.73
CA HIS A 19 4.71 -5.31 -13.19
C HIS A 19 6.09 -5.95 -12.93
N LEU A 20 6.29 -6.61 -11.79
CA LEU A 20 7.53 -7.33 -11.50
C LEU A 20 7.71 -8.54 -12.43
N LEU A 21 6.63 -9.26 -12.75
CA LEU A 21 6.67 -10.37 -13.69
C LEU A 21 7.03 -9.90 -15.12
N THR A 22 6.48 -8.78 -15.60
CA THR A 22 6.83 -8.24 -16.93
C THR A 22 8.28 -7.77 -17.02
N GLN A 23 8.87 -7.36 -15.89
CA GLN A 23 10.30 -7.04 -15.77
C GLN A 23 11.20 -8.28 -15.63
N GLY A 24 10.65 -9.49 -15.69
CA GLY A 24 11.42 -10.75 -15.62
C GLY A 24 11.85 -11.15 -14.22
N HIS A 25 11.25 -10.60 -13.17
CA HIS A 25 11.47 -11.08 -11.81
C HIS A 25 10.74 -12.42 -11.59
N THR A 26 11.31 -13.26 -10.72
CA THR A 26 10.61 -14.44 -10.20
C THR A 26 9.82 -13.99 -8.98
N VAL A 27 8.49 -14.03 -9.03
CA VAL A 27 7.63 -13.51 -7.96
C VAL A 27 6.95 -14.64 -7.21
N THR A 28 7.02 -14.59 -5.88
CA THR A 28 6.21 -15.39 -4.97
C THR A 28 5.24 -14.47 -4.24
N VAL A 29 3.95 -14.72 -4.36
CA VAL A 29 2.90 -13.97 -3.66
C VAL A 29 2.55 -14.72 -2.40
N PHE A 30 2.57 -14.03 -1.26
CA PHE A 30 2.14 -14.59 0.03
C PHE A 30 0.96 -13.80 0.57
N ASP A 31 -0.20 -14.43 0.63
CA ASP A 31 -1.45 -13.74 0.94
C ASP A 31 -2.42 -14.68 1.66
N ASN A 32 -3.12 -14.18 2.68
CA ASN A 32 -4.13 -14.96 3.41
C ASN A 32 -5.53 -14.83 2.78
N LEU A 33 -5.67 -14.01 1.73
CA LEU A 33 -6.92 -13.77 1.00
C LEU A 33 -8.03 -13.18 1.87
N SER A 34 -7.68 -12.55 2.99
CA SER A 34 -8.64 -11.88 3.87
C SER A 34 -9.36 -10.73 3.17
N THR A 35 -8.65 -9.98 2.34
CA THR A 35 -9.19 -8.93 1.45
C THR A 35 -8.67 -9.03 0.02
N GLY A 36 -7.78 -9.99 -0.25
CA GLY A 36 -7.19 -10.25 -1.58
C GLY A 36 -7.90 -11.38 -2.32
N HIS A 37 -7.64 -11.49 -3.63
CA HIS A 37 -8.35 -12.42 -4.52
C HIS A 37 -7.39 -13.35 -5.26
N ARG A 38 -7.66 -14.66 -5.25
CA ARG A 38 -6.86 -15.65 -6.01
C ARG A 38 -6.74 -15.30 -7.49
N ARG A 39 -7.82 -14.77 -8.08
CA ARG A 39 -7.88 -14.38 -9.49
C ARG A 39 -7.02 -13.16 -9.86
N ALA A 40 -6.57 -12.39 -8.87
CA ALA A 40 -5.79 -11.18 -9.10
C ALA A 40 -4.32 -11.48 -9.48
N VAL A 41 -3.86 -12.72 -9.28
CA VAL A 41 -2.46 -13.12 -9.53
C VAL A 41 -2.40 -14.49 -10.23
N PRO A 42 -1.32 -14.80 -10.96
CA PRO A 42 -1.09 -16.13 -11.51
C PRO A 42 -1.06 -17.19 -10.40
N ALA A 43 -1.72 -18.32 -10.64
CA ALA A 43 -1.90 -19.36 -9.63
C ALA A 43 -0.56 -19.98 -9.17
N GLU A 44 0.41 -20.06 -10.08
CA GLU A 44 1.77 -20.55 -9.85
C GLU A 44 2.61 -19.63 -8.95
N CYS A 45 2.25 -18.34 -8.87
CA CYS A 45 2.92 -17.39 -7.98
C CYS A 45 2.34 -17.42 -6.56
N LEU A 46 1.08 -17.84 -6.39
CA LEU A 46 0.35 -17.68 -5.14
C LEU A 46 0.61 -18.80 -4.13
N VAL A 47 1.14 -18.41 -2.99
CA VAL A 47 1.16 -19.21 -1.76
C VAL A 47 0.16 -18.61 -0.79
N VAL A 48 -0.88 -19.39 -0.48
CA VAL A 48 -1.87 -18.99 0.51
C VAL A 48 -1.35 -19.28 1.91
N GLY A 49 -1.28 -18.25 2.73
CA GLY A 49 -0.73 -18.35 4.07
C GLY A 49 -0.86 -17.02 4.82
N ASP A 50 -0.59 -17.05 6.11
CA ASP A 50 -0.78 -15.91 6.99
C ASP A 50 0.54 -15.48 7.62
N LEU A 51 0.74 -14.17 7.81
CA LEU A 51 1.98 -13.67 8.42
C LEU A 51 2.18 -14.14 9.87
N ARG A 52 1.13 -14.65 10.51
CA ARG A 52 1.19 -15.36 11.79
C ARG A 52 1.98 -16.67 11.73
N ASP A 53 2.03 -17.30 10.57
CA ASP A 53 2.72 -18.58 10.38
C ASP A 53 4.22 -18.34 10.17
N ALA A 54 4.90 -18.36 11.30
CA ALA A 54 6.34 -18.28 11.43
C ALA A 54 7.11 -19.21 10.48
N ASP A 55 6.76 -20.49 10.51
CA ASP A 55 7.53 -21.55 9.89
C ASP A 55 7.32 -21.53 8.38
N GLN A 56 6.11 -21.22 7.94
CA GLN A 56 5.79 -21.05 6.54
C GLN A 56 6.58 -19.89 5.91
N ILE A 57 6.70 -18.75 6.61
CA ILE A 57 7.51 -17.61 6.12
C ILE A 57 8.97 -18.04 5.98
N ASP A 58 9.59 -18.61 7.02
CA ASP A 58 10.99 -19.01 6.96
C ASP A 58 11.23 -20.01 5.82
N GLN A 59 10.34 -20.99 5.66
CA GLN A 59 10.41 -21.94 4.56
C GLN A 59 10.33 -21.24 3.20
N LEU A 60 9.46 -20.25 3.02
CA LEU A 60 9.36 -19.48 1.79
C LEU A 60 10.62 -18.69 1.49
N LEU A 61 11.18 -18.01 2.50
CA LEU A 61 12.41 -17.24 2.35
C LEU A 61 13.59 -18.13 1.94
N ILE A 62 13.73 -19.31 2.58
CA ILE A 62 14.82 -20.25 2.34
C ILE A 62 14.66 -20.98 1.00
N VAL A 63 13.52 -21.64 0.78
CA VAL A 63 13.29 -22.47 -0.42
C VAL A 63 13.16 -21.61 -1.65
N GLY A 64 12.45 -20.48 -1.56
CA GLY A 64 12.33 -19.50 -2.64
C GLY A 64 13.63 -18.73 -2.90
N ARG A 65 14.64 -18.87 -2.02
CA ARG A 65 15.91 -18.12 -2.05
C ARG A 65 15.65 -16.62 -2.24
N ILE A 66 14.68 -16.10 -1.48
CA ILE A 66 14.15 -14.75 -1.67
C ILE A 66 15.27 -13.73 -1.48
N GLU A 67 15.34 -12.76 -2.40
CA GLU A 67 16.36 -11.71 -2.40
C GLU A 67 15.80 -10.39 -1.90
N ALA A 68 14.49 -10.20 -2.07
CA ALA A 68 13.80 -8.97 -1.68
C ALA A 68 12.34 -9.24 -1.27
N VAL A 69 11.83 -8.38 -0.39
CA VAL A 69 10.41 -8.34 -0.02
C VAL A 69 9.78 -7.03 -0.48
N VAL A 70 8.58 -7.10 -1.07
CA VAL A 70 7.67 -5.97 -1.24
C VAL A 70 6.45 -6.21 -0.35
N HIS A 71 6.26 -5.34 0.64
CA HIS A 71 5.31 -5.57 1.72
C HIS A 71 4.05 -4.70 1.61
N PHE A 72 2.94 -5.32 1.18
CA PHE A 72 1.60 -4.72 1.13
C PHE A 72 0.64 -5.24 2.21
N ALA A 73 0.92 -6.40 2.83
CA ALA A 73 0.04 -7.07 3.77
C ALA A 73 -0.21 -6.24 5.05
N ALA A 74 -1.25 -5.42 5.01
CA ALA A 74 -1.68 -4.54 6.09
C ALA A 74 -3.18 -4.26 5.98
N ARG A 75 -3.84 -4.04 7.12
CA ARG A 75 -5.18 -3.44 7.15
C ARG A 75 -5.06 -1.96 6.80
N CYS A 76 -5.95 -1.47 5.94
CA CYS A 76 -5.89 -0.11 5.39
C CYS A 76 -7.07 0.81 5.77
N GLN A 77 -8.14 0.29 6.37
CA GLN A 77 -9.34 1.08 6.67
C GLN A 77 -9.12 2.03 7.86
N VAL A 78 -8.97 3.33 7.58
CA VAL A 78 -8.64 4.34 8.61
C VAL A 78 -9.69 4.37 9.74
N ALA A 79 -10.98 4.40 9.39
CA ALA A 79 -12.07 4.46 10.36
C ALA A 79 -12.16 3.21 11.23
N GLU A 80 -11.81 2.04 10.68
CA GLU A 80 -11.72 0.80 11.45
C GLU A 80 -10.59 0.86 12.47
N SER A 81 -9.44 1.45 12.12
CA SER A 81 -8.29 1.56 13.04
C SER A 81 -8.55 2.39 14.30
N VAL A 82 -9.55 3.27 14.26
CA VAL A 82 -10.01 4.04 15.43
C VAL A 82 -10.86 3.17 16.35
N ARG A 83 -11.65 2.26 15.79
CA ARG A 83 -12.56 1.35 16.53
C ARG A 83 -11.83 0.11 17.07
N ASP A 84 -10.90 -0.44 16.30
CA ASP A 84 -10.07 -1.60 16.63
C ASP A 84 -8.57 -1.27 16.46
N PRO A 85 -7.98 -0.46 17.35
CA PRO A 85 -6.55 -0.17 17.27
C PRO A 85 -5.69 -1.40 17.52
N ALA A 86 -6.14 -2.33 18.37
CA ALA A 86 -5.38 -3.53 18.74
C ALA A 86 -5.12 -4.42 17.52
N GLY A 87 -6.13 -4.67 16.70
CA GLY A 87 -5.98 -5.46 15.48
C GLY A 87 -5.04 -4.80 14.46
N TYR A 88 -4.93 -3.47 14.42
CA TYR A 88 -3.97 -2.77 13.57
C TYR A 88 -2.54 -2.89 14.08
N TYR A 89 -2.30 -2.73 15.38
CA TYR A 89 -0.97 -2.94 15.96
C TYR A 89 -0.49 -4.40 15.81
N VAL A 90 -1.39 -5.36 15.96
CA VAL A 90 -1.05 -6.78 15.75
C VAL A 90 -0.75 -7.04 14.27
N ASN A 91 -1.67 -6.69 13.37
CA ASN A 91 -1.52 -7.04 11.96
C ASN A 91 -0.42 -6.23 11.25
N ASN A 92 -0.42 -4.90 11.42
CA ASN A 92 0.42 -4.00 10.62
C ASN A 92 1.79 -3.74 11.24
N LEU A 93 1.96 -3.98 12.55
CA LEU A 93 3.24 -3.74 13.23
C LEU A 93 3.86 -5.04 13.71
N LEU A 94 3.19 -5.81 14.56
CA LEU A 94 3.79 -7.03 15.12
C LEU A 94 4.17 -8.04 14.03
N TYR A 95 3.25 -8.36 13.11
CA TYR A 95 3.57 -9.32 12.03
C TYR A 95 4.58 -8.78 11.03
N SER A 96 4.55 -7.49 10.74
CA SER A 96 5.56 -6.86 9.87
C SER A 96 6.96 -6.85 10.50
N LEU A 97 7.07 -6.62 11.82
CA LEU A 97 8.34 -6.73 12.55
C LEU A 97 8.84 -8.17 12.59
N GLN A 98 7.94 -9.14 12.74
CA GLN A 98 8.30 -10.57 12.65
C GLN A 98 8.82 -10.92 11.26
N LEU A 99 8.15 -10.48 10.19
CA LEU A 99 8.61 -10.64 8.82
C LEU A 99 9.99 -9.99 8.61
N LEU A 100 10.18 -8.77 9.10
CA LEU A 100 11.44 -8.04 9.00
C LEU A 100 12.60 -8.77 9.69
N GLU A 101 12.38 -9.28 10.91
CA GLU A 101 13.39 -10.07 11.63
C GLU A 101 13.71 -11.39 10.92
N ARG A 102 12.72 -12.03 10.29
CA ARG A 102 12.92 -13.24 9.47
C ARG A 102 13.72 -12.95 8.22
N CYS A 103 13.45 -11.84 7.54
CA CYS A 103 14.25 -11.38 6.42
C CYS A 103 15.73 -11.25 6.83
N ARG A 104 15.99 -10.57 7.97
CA ARG A 104 17.34 -10.40 8.50
C ARG A 104 18.02 -11.74 8.79
N ARG A 105 17.34 -12.69 9.45
CA ARG A 105 17.89 -14.02 9.78
C ARG A 105 18.20 -14.87 8.57
N ASN A 106 17.41 -14.74 7.51
CA ASN A 106 17.53 -15.53 6.29
C ASN A 106 18.33 -14.82 5.18
N GLY A 107 18.96 -13.67 5.48
CA GLY A 107 19.82 -12.96 4.53
C GLY A 107 19.07 -12.25 3.40
N VAL A 108 17.80 -11.90 3.61
CA VAL A 108 17.01 -11.09 2.68
C VAL A 108 17.30 -9.62 2.98
N ASN A 109 18.01 -8.97 2.05
CA ASN A 109 18.66 -7.68 2.32
C ASN A 109 17.94 -6.48 1.71
N ILE A 110 16.84 -6.68 0.97
CA ILE A 110 16.05 -5.61 0.35
C ILE A 110 14.61 -5.68 0.85
N PHE A 111 14.08 -4.55 1.33
CA PHE A 111 12.72 -4.44 1.85
C PHE A 111 12.04 -3.16 1.33
N VAL A 112 11.09 -3.32 0.43
CA VAL A 112 10.23 -2.23 -0.05
C VAL A 112 8.92 -2.28 0.71
N PHE A 113 8.57 -1.17 1.37
CA PHE A 113 7.41 -1.05 2.22
C PHE A 113 6.38 -0.10 1.62
N SER A 114 5.17 -0.60 1.47
CA SER A 114 4.00 0.21 1.15
C SER A 114 3.54 0.98 2.38
N SER A 115 4.10 2.16 2.60
CA SER A 115 3.70 3.08 3.67
C SER A 115 2.45 3.89 3.26
N SER A 116 2.20 5.04 3.90
CA SER A 116 1.06 5.91 3.60
C SER A 116 1.36 7.34 4.02
N CYS A 117 0.81 8.33 3.31
CA CYS A 117 0.87 9.73 3.74
C CYS A 117 0.12 9.98 5.07
N ALA A 118 -0.65 9.01 5.56
CA ALA A 118 -1.22 9.05 6.91
C ALA A 118 -0.17 9.20 8.04
N VAL A 119 1.11 8.93 7.76
CA VAL A 119 2.23 9.16 8.70
C VAL A 119 2.44 10.64 9.01
N TYR A 120 2.01 11.56 8.13
CA TYR A 120 2.14 13.00 8.36
C TYR A 120 1.08 13.56 9.31
N GLY A 121 -0.09 12.89 9.41
CA GLY A 121 -1.22 13.41 10.16
C GLY A 121 -1.86 14.62 9.49
N VAL A 122 -2.01 15.72 10.22
CA VAL A 122 -2.56 16.98 9.69
C VAL A 122 -1.40 17.83 9.17
N PRO A 123 -1.27 18.02 7.84
CA PRO A 123 -0.15 18.76 7.27
C PRO A 123 -0.26 20.27 7.56
N GLN A 124 0.90 20.91 7.70
CA GLN A 124 0.99 22.37 7.82
C GLN A 124 1.05 23.06 6.44
N GLN A 125 1.49 22.33 5.41
CA GLN A 125 1.62 22.81 4.04
C GLN A 125 1.18 21.72 3.06
N VAL A 126 0.55 22.14 1.96
CA VAL A 126 0.21 21.31 0.81
C VAL A 126 0.83 21.98 -0.43
N PRO A 127 1.58 21.26 -1.29
CA PRO A 127 1.89 19.83 -1.21
C PRO A 127 2.76 19.45 0.00
N ILE A 128 2.63 18.20 0.48
CA ILE A 128 3.40 17.70 1.62
C ILE A 128 4.78 17.23 1.13
N ALA A 129 5.85 17.83 1.66
CA ALA A 129 7.22 17.38 1.42
C ALA A 129 7.62 16.20 2.33
N GLU A 130 8.61 15.42 1.92
CA GLU A 130 9.12 14.27 2.66
C GLU A 130 9.67 14.62 4.05
N GLU A 131 10.16 15.85 4.20
CA GLU A 131 10.69 16.44 5.44
C GLU A 131 9.61 16.95 6.40
N ALA A 132 8.34 16.92 5.98
CA ALA A 132 7.24 17.35 6.83
C ALA A 132 7.17 16.52 8.13
N PRO A 133 6.72 17.13 9.26
CA PRO A 133 6.62 16.42 10.52
C PRO A 133 5.75 15.15 10.41
N LEU A 134 6.23 14.06 11.01
CA LEU A 134 5.53 12.78 11.07
C LEU A 134 4.69 12.72 12.35
N ALA A 135 3.40 13.05 12.26
CA ALA A 135 2.50 13.19 13.41
C ALA A 135 1.15 12.47 13.20
N PRO A 136 1.13 11.13 13.04
CA PRO A 136 -0.09 10.39 12.72
C PRO A 136 -1.12 10.47 13.85
N ILE A 137 -2.38 10.75 13.48
CA ILE A 137 -3.47 10.98 14.43
C ILE A 137 -4.29 9.72 14.76
N GLN A 138 -4.07 8.62 14.03
CA GLN A 138 -4.84 7.38 14.13
C GLN A 138 -3.92 6.13 14.09
N ALA A 139 -4.44 4.97 14.51
CA ALA A 139 -3.65 3.75 14.70
C ALA A 139 -3.02 3.20 13.41
N TYR A 140 -3.77 3.17 12.29
CA TYR A 140 -3.21 2.83 10.97
C TYR A 140 -1.95 3.64 10.63
N GLY A 141 -1.98 4.97 10.76
CA GLY A 141 -0.84 5.85 10.47
C GLY A 141 0.32 5.64 11.45
N ARG A 142 0.00 5.43 12.75
CA ARG A 142 1.00 5.12 13.78
C ARG A 142 1.72 3.81 13.50
N THR A 143 1.00 2.78 13.07
CA THR A 143 1.60 1.46 12.75
C THR A 143 2.51 1.54 11.52
N LYS A 144 2.10 2.29 10.48
CA LYS A 144 2.95 2.54 9.30
C LYS A 144 4.25 3.27 9.68
N LEU A 145 4.14 4.35 10.46
CA LEU A 145 5.29 5.12 10.93
C LEU A 145 6.23 4.29 11.83
N ALA A 146 5.67 3.48 12.72
CA ALA A 146 6.47 2.62 13.60
C ALA A 146 7.31 1.61 12.80
N LEU A 147 6.77 1.06 11.72
CA LEU A 147 7.54 0.18 10.85
C LEU A 147 8.61 0.95 10.05
N GLU A 148 8.34 2.18 9.62
CA GLU A 148 9.38 3.03 9.00
C GLU A 148 10.57 3.27 9.94
N TYR A 149 10.33 3.52 11.24
CA TYR A 149 11.41 3.63 12.22
C TYR A 149 12.21 2.32 12.33
N ALA A 150 11.53 1.18 12.43
CA ALA A 150 12.20 -0.11 12.48
C ALA A 150 13.05 -0.38 11.22
N LEU A 151 12.54 -0.03 10.03
CA LEU A 151 13.28 -0.17 8.77
C LEU A 151 14.53 0.72 8.74
N ARG A 152 14.43 1.95 9.25
CA ARG A 152 15.58 2.86 9.40
C ARG A 152 16.63 2.28 10.33
N ASP A 153 16.21 1.76 11.47
CA ASP A 153 17.13 1.17 12.45
C ASP A 153 17.78 -0.10 11.90
N TYR A 154 17.04 -0.94 11.18
CA TYR A 154 17.56 -2.15 10.55
C TYR A 154 18.53 -1.85 9.41
N ALA A 155 18.27 -0.78 8.64
CA ALA A 155 19.20 -0.30 7.63
C ALA A 155 20.54 0.10 8.28
N ALA A 156 20.48 0.95 9.30
CA ALA A 156 21.67 1.44 9.99
C ALA A 156 22.45 0.32 10.73
N ALA A 157 21.74 -0.60 11.40
CA ALA A 157 22.38 -1.62 12.25
C ALA A 157 22.81 -2.87 11.47
N TYR A 158 22.07 -3.26 10.44
CA TYR A 158 22.22 -4.56 9.78
C TYR A 158 22.51 -4.46 8.28
N GLY A 159 22.63 -3.25 7.73
CA GLY A 159 22.91 -3.06 6.31
C GLY A 159 21.73 -3.33 5.39
N LEU A 160 20.50 -3.38 5.92
CA LEU A 160 19.28 -3.55 5.11
C LEU A 160 19.15 -2.40 4.10
N ALA A 161 18.77 -2.72 2.86
CA ALA A 161 18.35 -1.76 1.86
C ALA A 161 16.82 -1.59 1.95
N ALA A 162 16.37 -0.48 2.52
CA ALA A 162 14.95 -0.25 2.80
C ALA A 162 14.40 0.98 2.07
N VAL A 163 13.22 0.83 1.47
CA VAL A 163 12.50 1.94 0.83
C VAL A 163 11.05 1.93 1.29
N ALA A 164 10.55 3.06 1.80
CA ALA A 164 9.15 3.27 2.14
C ALA A 164 8.49 4.20 1.11
N LEU A 165 7.39 3.75 0.51
CA LEU A 165 6.59 4.57 -0.40
C LEU A 165 5.35 5.09 0.32
N ARG A 166 5.25 6.41 0.46
CA ARG A 166 4.15 7.11 1.13
C ARG A 166 3.22 7.67 0.07
N TYR A 167 2.02 7.10 -0.04
CA TYR A 167 1.01 7.59 -0.97
C TYR A 167 -0.35 7.75 -0.28
N PHE A 168 -1.22 8.54 -0.92
CA PHE A 168 -2.54 8.89 -0.40
C PHE A 168 -3.60 7.87 -0.82
N ASN A 169 -4.17 8.03 -2.01
CA ASN A 169 -5.25 7.19 -2.52
C ASN A 169 -4.80 6.53 -3.81
N ALA A 170 -4.82 5.20 -3.84
CA ALA A 170 -4.66 4.46 -5.08
C ALA A 170 -5.99 4.50 -5.85
N ALA A 171 -5.92 4.68 -7.16
CA ALA A 171 -7.10 4.75 -8.04
C ALA A 171 -6.80 4.14 -9.42
N GLY A 172 -7.86 3.90 -10.19
CA GLY A 172 -7.75 3.36 -11.54
C GLY A 172 -7.87 1.83 -11.61
N ALA A 173 -7.54 1.30 -12.77
CA ALA A 173 -7.62 -0.12 -13.08
C ALA A 173 -6.70 -0.45 -14.25
N ALA A 174 -6.58 -1.73 -14.59
CA ALA A 174 -5.91 -2.11 -15.82
C ALA A 174 -6.74 -1.61 -17.02
N PRO A 175 -6.10 -1.00 -18.05
CA PRO A 175 -6.82 -0.46 -19.21
C PRO A 175 -7.66 -1.49 -19.98
N ASP A 176 -7.27 -2.77 -19.91
CA ASP A 176 -7.98 -3.88 -20.53
C ASP A 176 -9.08 -4.50 -19.64
N GLY A 177 -9.30 -3.95 -18.45
CA GLY A 177 -10.26 -4.45 -17.47
C GLY A 177 -9.86 -5.78 -16.82
N SER A 178 -8.65 -6.28 -17.04
CA SER A 178 -8.18 -7.57 -16.49
C SER A 178 -7.99 -7.55 -14.97
N LEU A 179 -7.76 -6.37 -14.40
CA LEU A 179 -7.44 -6.18 -12.99
C LEU A 179 -7.97 -4.82 -12.52
N GLY A 180 -8.42 -4.76 -11.28
CA GLY A 180 -8.97 -3.54 -10.69
C GLY A 180 -9.18 -3.69 -9.19
N GLU A 181 -9.75 -2.66 -8.58
CA GLU A 181 -10.07 -2.65 -7.16
C GLU A 181 -11.33 -3.48 -6.85
N ASP A 182 -11.25 -4.34 -5.84
CA ASP A 182 -12.34 -5.21 -5.42
C ASP A 182 -12.28 -5.42 -3.89
N HIS A 183 -12.82 -4.45 -3.14
CA HIS A 183 -12.93 -4.53 -1.68
C HIS A 183 -14.38 -4.78 -1.25
N GLU A 184 -14.52 -5.50 -0.13
CA GLU A 184 -15.80 -5.72 0.54
C GLU A 184 -15.63 -5.61 2.06
N PRO A 185 -16.20 -4.59 2.72
CA PRO A 185 -16.90 -3.45 2.12
C PRO A 185 -15.95 -2.52 1.37
N GLU A 186 -16.46 -1.84 0.34
CA GLU A 186 -15.74 -0.78 -0.37
C GLU A 186 -15.85 0.54 0.39
N THR A 187 -14.72 1.21 0.62
CA THR A 187 -14.64 2.44 1.44
C THR A 187 -13.99 3.61 0.71
N HIS A 188 -13.37 3.39 -0.45
CA HIS A 188 -12.72 4.43 -1.22
C HIS A 188 -13.72 5.20 -2.10
N LEU A 189 -13.47 6.50 -2.29
CA LEU A 189 -14.43 7.40 -2.92
C LEU A 189 -14.75 6.99 -4.36
N ILE A 190 -13.72 6.80 -5.20
CA ILE A 190 -13.90 6.55 -6.65
C ILE A 190 -14.72 5.27 -6.90
N PRO A 191 -14.38 4.10 -6.32
CA PRO A 191 -15.21 2.90 -6.48
C PRO A 191 -16.65 3.06 -5.99
N ARG A 192 -16.89 3.78 -4.88
CA ARG A 192 -18.25 4.03 -4.38
C ARG A 192 -19.07 4.91 -5.32
N VAL A 193 -18.45 5.94 -5.91
CA VAL A 193 -19.08 6.79 -6.94
C VAL A 193 -19.45 5.96 -8.16
N LEU A 194 -18.55 5.12 -8.64
CA LEU A 194 -18.82 4.22 -9.77
C LEU A 194 -19.92 3.19 -9.42
N ARG A 195 -19.93 2.62 -8.21
CA ARG A 195 -21.02 1.74 -7.75
C ARG A 195 -22.36 2.46 -7.75
N ALA A 196 -22.41 3.71 -7.29
CA ALA A 196 -23.64 4.51 -7.31
C ALA A 196 -24.11 4.81 -8.74
N ALA A 197 -23.20 5.21 -9.64
CA ALA A 197 -23.52 5.46 -11.04
C ALA A 197 -24.00 4.18 -11.77
N LEU A 198 -23.50 3.00 -11.38
CA LEU A 198 -23.97 1.70 -11.84
C LEU A 198 -25.27 1.22 -11.15
N GLY A 199 -25.87 2.02 -10.27
CA GLY A 199 -27.09 1.67 -9.52
C GLY A 199 -26.88 0.59 -8.46
N ARG A 200 -25.63 0.31 -8.06
CA ARG A 200 -25.26 -0.67 -7.02
C ARG A 200 -25.21 -0.06 -5.62
N GLU A 201 -25.11 1.26 -5.52
CA GLU A 201 -25.30 2.04 -4.29
C GLU A 201 -26.38 3.10 -4.54
N ALA A 202 -27.21 3.40 -3.54
CA ALA A 202 -28.30 4.37 -3.69
C ALA A 202 -27.79 5.82 -3.76
N ALA A 203 -26.71 6.13 -3.03
CA ALA A 203 -26.07 7.43 -2.98
C ALA A 203 -24.64 7.30 -2.43
N VAL A 204 -23.80 8.29 -2.71
CA VAL A 204 -22.50 8.47 -2.05
C VAL A 204 -22.60 9.61 -1.05
N GLU A 205 -22.20 9.34 0.19
CA GLU A 205 -22.13 10.37 1.23
C GLU A 205 -20.85 11.18 1.09
N ILE A 206 -20.97 12.51 1.01
CA ILE A 206 -19.84 13.44 1.05
C ILE A 206 -19.71 13.98 2.47
N PHE A 207 -18.60 13.66 3.13
CA PHE A 207 -18.35 14.07 4.51
C PHE A 207 -17.67 15.44 4.56
N GLY A 208 -18.48 16.48 4.76
CA GLY A 208 -18.05 17.87 4.90
C GLY A 208 -18.10 18.65 3.60
N THR A 209 -18.73 19.83 3.66
CA THR A 209 -18.94 20.76 2.54
C THR A 209 -18.61 22.20 2.96
N ASP A 210 -17.84 22.36 4.02
CA ASP A 210 -17.45 23.61 4.67
C ASP A 210 -15.92 23.73 4.86
N TYR A 211 -15.14 22.92 4.13
CA TYR A 211 -13.69 23.03 4.10
C TYR A 211 -13.24 24.35 3.44
N PRO A 212 -12.04 24.88 3.79
CA PRO A 212 -11.46 26.05 3.13
C PRO A 212 -10.89 25.68 1.74
N THR A 213 -11.73 25.16 0.86
CA THR A 213 -11.45 24.73 -0.52
C THR A 213 -12.43 25.42 -1.46
N ALA A 214 -12.17 25.37 -2.77
CA ALA A 214 -12.94 26.14 -3.76
C ALA A 214 -14.44 25.79 -3.77
N ASP A 215 -14.78 24.53 -3.51
CA ASP A 215 -16.14 23.96 -3.52
C ASP A 215 -16.65 23.58 -2.13
N GLY A 216 -15.87 23.83 -1.08
CA GLY A 216 -16.15 23.44 0.29
C GLY A 216 -15.93 21.95 0.59
N THR A 217 -15.60 21.10 -0.39
CA THR A 217 -15.38 19.67 -0.17
C THR A 217 -13.90 19.35 0.06
N CYS A 218 -13.61 18.14 0.51
CA CYS A 218 -12.24 17.75 0.80
C CYS A 218 -11.43 17.48 -0.49
N VAL A 219 -10.20 17.99 -0.55
CA VAL A 219 -9.24 17.75 -1.64
C VAL A 219 -8.31 16.59 -1.28
N ARG A 220 -8.06 15.68 -2.22
CA ARG A 220 -7.23 14.48 -2.03
C ARG A 220 -6.34 14.22 -3.24
N ASP A 221 -5.15 13.67 -3.00
CA ASP A 221 -4.26 13.19 -4.06
C ASP A 221 -4.65 11.75 -4.44
N TYR A 222 -4.86 11.50 -5.73
CA TYR A 222 -5.20 10.19 -6.30
C TYR A 222 -4.12 9.81 -7.30
N VAL A 223 -3.50 8.66 -7.08
CA VAL A 223 -2.42 8.14 -7.94
C VAL A 223 -2.92 6.90 -8.66
N HIS A 224 -2.64 6.83 -9.96
CA HIS A 224 -3.00 5.66 -10.74
C HIS A 224 -2.23 4.43 -10.23
N VAL A 225 -2.92 3.30 -10.08
CA VAL A 225 -2.36 2.08 -9.50
C VAL A 225 -1.21 1.49 -10.32
N GLU A 226 -1.19 1.70 -11.64
CA GLU A 226 -0.06 1.33 -12.50
C GLU A 226 1.19 2.15 -12.19
N ASP A 227 1.05 3.44 -11.87
CA ASP A 227 2.17 4.30 -11.47
C ASP A 227 2.68 3.90 -10.08
N LEU A 228 1.78 3.54 -9.16
CA LEU A 228 2.18 2.94 -7.88
C LEU A 228 2.95 1.65 -8.08
N ALA A 229 2.51 0.77 -8.98
CA ALA A 229 3.22 -0.48 -9.28
C ALA A 229 4.61 -0.22 -9.87
N ALA A 230 4.73 0.74 -10.79
CA ALA A 230 6.01 1.18 -11.34
C ALA A 230 6.92 1.77 -10.26
N ALA A 231 6.38 2.58 -9.34
CA ALA A 231 7.13 3.15 -8.21
C ALA A 231 7.68 2.07 -7.28
N HIS A 232 6.91 1.02 -6.97
CA HIS A 232 7.40 -0.11 -6.15
C HIS A 232 8.51 -0.89 -6.87
N ALA A 233 8.40 -1.10 -8.18
CA ALA A 233 9.44 -1.75 -8.96
C ALA A 233 10.72 -0.89 -9.03
N LEU A 234 10.59 0.43 -9.19
CA LEU A 234 11.73 1.36 -9.15
C LEU A 234 12.37 1.40 -7.76
N ALA A 235 11.58 1.43 -6.69
CA ALA A 235 12.07 1.36 -5.32
C ALA A 235 12.91 0.10 -5.08
N LEU A 236 12.49 -1.03 -5.64
CA LEU A 236 13.23 -2.28 -5.56
C LEU A 236 14.60 -2.19 -6.28
N GLN A 237 14.67 -1.50 -7.43
CA GLN A 237 15.90 -1.31 -8.20
C GLN A 237 16.87 -0.30 -7.54
N HIS A 238 16.35 0.70 -6.84
CA HIS A 238 17.12 1.81 -6.27
C HIS A 238 17.43 1.65 -4.78
N ALA A 239 16.98 0.56 -4.14
CA ALA A 239 17.29 0.28 -2.74
C ALA A 239 18.82 0.11 -2.56
N GLN A 240 19.41 0.84 -1.62
CA GLN A 240 20.85 0.81 -1.34
C GLN A 240 21.12 0.21 0.04
N ALA A 241 22.09 -0.69 0.12
CA ALA A 241 22.48 -1.34 1.37
C ALA A 241 22.84 -0.30 2.44
N GLY A 242 22.33 -0.49 3.65
CA GLY A 242 22.55 0.40 4.79
C GLY A 242 21.75 1.70 4.74
N GLN A 243 20.86 1.88 3.77
CA GLN A 243 20.02 3.07 3.65
C GLN A 243 18.54 2.78 3.86
N PHE A 244 17.88 3.72 4.52
CA PHE A 244 16.44 3.85 4.53
C PHE A 244 16.05 5.11 3.75
N LEU A 245 15.27 4.92 2.69
CA LEU A 245 14.74 5.99 1.86
C LEU A 245 13.21 6.03 2.02
N ALA A 246 12.64 7.21 2.07
CA ALA A 246 11.19 7.38 2.10
C ALA A 246 10.81 8.39 1.02
N TYR A 247 9.84 8.04 0.18
CA TYR A 247 9.40 8.85 -0.94
C TYR A 247 7.89 9.04 -0.91
N ASN A 248 7.45 10.26 -1.17
CA ASN A 248 6.06 10.50 -1.52
C ASN A 248 5.81 10.02 -2.96
N VAL A 249 4.70 9.32 -3.17
CA VAL A 249 4.24 8.94 -4.50
C VAL A 249 2.85 9.55 -4.67
N GLY A 250 2.77 10.53 -5.55
CA GLY A 250 1.66 11.48 -5.70
C GLY A 250 1.76 12.15 -7.06
N LEU A 251 0.67 12.76 -7.53
CA LEU A 251 0.70 13.56 -8.76
C LEU A 251 1.41 14.92 -8.55
N GLY A 252 1.65 15.32 -7.29
CA GLY A 252 2.41 16.53 -6.94
C GLY A 252 1.67 17.86 -7.19
N ASN A 253 0.50 17.81 -7.83
CA ASN A 253 -0.40 18.95 -8.04
C ASN A 253 -1.40 19.09 -6.88
N MET A 254 -2.07 20.24 -6.76
CA MET A 254 -3.23 20.42 -5.86
C MET A 254 -4.23 19.32 -6.22
N GLY A 255 -4.38 18.29 -5.38
CA GLY A 255 -5.16 17.08 -5.70
C GLY A 255 -6.61 17.39 -6.14
N GLU A 256 -7.37 16.36 -6.48
CA GLU A 256 -8.74 16.53 -6.97
C GLU A 256 -9.72 16.72 -5.81
N ALA A 257 -10.65 17.67 -5.95
CA ALA A 257 -11.75 17.86 -5.01
C ALA A 257 -12.81 16.77 -5.18
N ALA A 258 -13.47 16.36 -4.08
CA ALA A 258 -14.50 15.32 -4.15
C ALA A 258 -15.66 15.69 -5.09
N ALA A 259 -16.03 16.98 -5.18
CA ALA A 259 -17.08 17.42 -6.09
C ALA A 259 -16.62 17.54 -7.56
N GLU A 260 -15.32 17.51 -7.85
CA GLU A 260 -14.78 17.45 -9.23
C GLU A 260 -14.65 16.00 -9.72
N ALA A 261 -14.26 15.09 -8.82
CA ALA A 261 -14.14 13.66 -9.13
C ALA A 261 -15.49 13.04 -9.53
N VAL A 262 -16.60 13.44 -8.90
CA VAL A 262 -17.93 12.86 -9.17
C VAL A 262 -18.43 13.19 -10.60
N PRO A 263 -18.43 14.46 -11.06
CA PRO A 263 -18.74 14.80 -12.45
C PRO A 263 -17.78 14.17 -13.45
N ALA A 264 -16.46 14.20 -13.21
CA ALA A 264 -15.48 13.62 -14.13
C ALA A 264 -15.70 12.12 -14.36
N LEU A 265 -16.05 11.37 -13.30
CA LEU A 265 -16.41 9.95 -13.40
C LEU A 265 -17.74 9.74 -14.12
N THR A 266 -18.69 10.67 -13.98
CA THR A 266 -19.99 10.59 -14.68
C THR A 266 -19.85 10.85 -16.18
N GLU A 267 -18.98 11.77 -16.59
CA GLU A 267 -18.67 12.05 -18.01
C GLU A 267 -17.86 10.92 -18.67
N ALA A 268 -17.08 10.17 -17.89
CA ALA A 268 -16.27 9.05 -18.37
C ALA A 268 -17.06 7.74 -18.58
N MET A 269 -18.32 7.67 -18.14
CA MET A 269 -19.22 6.51 -18.25
C MET A 269 -20.15 6.61 -19.46
#